data_AF-B5YGY2-F1
#
_entry.id   AF-B5YGY2-F1
#
_cell.length_a   1.000
_cell.length_b   1.000
_cell.length_c   1.000
_cell.angle_alpha   90.00
_cell.angle_beta   90.00
_cell.angle_gamma   90.00
#
_symmetry.space_group_name_H-M   'P 1'
#
loop_
_entity.id
_entity.type
_entity.pdbx_description
1 polymer ?
#
loop_
_entity_poly.entity_id
_entity_poly.type
_entity_poly.pdbx_seq_one_letter_code
_entity_poly.pdbx_strand_id
1 'polypeptide(L)'
;MKKHILLCVIGMTPQIITETIYALAKKKINIEELHVITTLDGKRKLTETLINKGILSQLIHEYNLPSINFSEKSIYLIKNFKNKPLSDIRTPVDNESAGEIICKVVHKLTARKNTILHCSLAGGRKTMGFYLGAALQMYGRKDDKLYHVLVNEEFENLPEFFYPPAKSKEIIIKTKDGQFLKKSTSEVKIELAELPFLRLKELIDFSGKTFRELIDSTQIKFDNFKKIPYLGFIPAENILKIGDRKIKLSYNLWEFYTKLALQKKRACKHPQKLFCMNCTDCFLPMKGNTSLLTLFNQREENIRMKISKINSIIKNSLIAYYGKDNINFFLINSVGSHGSKKYGIFLDKLKIVRED
;
A
#
# COMPACT_ATOMS: atom_id res chain seq x y z
N MET A 1 -16.05 -14.00 11.78
CA MET A 1 -14.65 -14.42 11.60
C MET A 1 -14.19 -14.00 10.19
N LYS A 2 -12.93 -13.60 9.98
CA LYS A 2 -12.44 -13.22 8.64
C LYS A 2 -11.93 -14.47 7.91
N LYS A 3 -12.13 -14.54 6.60
CA LYS A 3 -11.64 -15.63 5.75
C LYS A 3 -10.15 -15.46 5.45
N HIS A 4 -9.36 -16.51 5.58
CA HIS A 4 -7.92 -16.47 5.29
C HIS A 4 -7.61 -16.91 3.86
N ILE A 5 -6.96 -16.02 3.10
CA ILE A 5 -6.57 -16.23 1.70
C ILE A 5 -5.05 -16.29 1.63
N LEU A 6 -4.49 -17.32 0.99
CA LEU A 6 -3.07 -17.39 0.64
C LEU A 6 -2.86 -16.98 -0.81
N LEU A 7 -1.96 -16.03 -1.06
CA LEU A 7 -1.48 -15.65 -2.39
C LEU A 7 0.00 -15.98 -2.50
N CYS A 8 0.38 -16.82 -3.46
CA CYS A 8 1.78 -17.14 -3.72
C CYS A 8 2.20 -16.66 -5.11
N VAL A 9 3.39 -16.07 -5.22
CA VAL A 9 4.12 -15.98 -6.49
C VAL A 9 5.00 -17.22 -6.62
N ILE A 10 4.89 -17.97 -7.73
CA ILE A 10 5.53 -19.28 -7.89
C ILE A 10 6.25 -19.36 -9.23
N GLY A 11 7.39 -20.04 -9.21
CA GLY A 11 8.16 -20.44 -10.39
C GLY A 11 8.05 -21.94 -10.62
N MET A 12 9.20 -22.63 -10.63
CA MET A 12 9.27 -24.08 -10.87
C MET A 12 9.17 -24.92 -9.59
N THR A 13 9.06 -24.30 -8.42
CA THR A 13 9.12 -24.94 -7.11
C THR A 13 7.76 -24.83 -6.40
N PRO A 14 6.78 -25.71 -6.71
CA PRO A 14 5.47 -25.69 -6.05
C PRO A 14 5.52 -26.03 -4.54
N GLN A 15 6.60 -26.63 -4.06
CA GLN A 15 6.85 -26.98 -2.64
C GLN A 15 6.59 -25.80 -1.69
N ILE A 16 6.98 -24.59 -2.13
CA ILE A 16 6.79 -23.35 -1.37
C ILE A 16 5.34 -23.17 -0.91
N ILE A 17 4.35 -23.60 -1.71
CA ILE A 17 2.94 -23.51 -1.33
C ILE A 17 2.65 -24.42 -0.13
N THR A 18 3.07 -25.67 -0.19
CA THR A 18 2.80 -26.66 0.87
C THR A 18 3.58 -26.36 2.14
N GLU A 19 4.84 -25.91 2.01
CA GLU A 19 5.66 -25.43 3.13
C GLU A 19 5.00 -24.23 3.83
N THR A 20 4.51 -23.26 3.04
CA THR A 20 3.81 -22.08 3.57
C THR A 20 2.50 -22.46 4.28
N ILE A 21 1.67 -23.31 3.67
CA ILE A 21 0.41 -23.78 4.28
C ILE A 21 0.69 -24.54 5.58
N TYR A 22 1.67 -25.45 5.57
CA TYR A 22 2.09 -26.18 6.77
C TYR A 22 2.52 -25.24 7.89
N ALA A 23 3.40 -24.27 7.60
CA ALA A 23 3.88 -23.33 8.60
C ALA A 23 2.77 -22.43 9.16
N LEU A 24 1.81 -22.00 8.31
CA LEU A 24 0.64 -21.25 8.74
C LEU A 24 -0.30 -22.09 9.62
N ALA A 25 -0.54 -23.35 9.25
CA ALA A 25 -1.34 -24.28 10.05
C ALA A 25 -0.74 -24.51 11.44
N LYS A 26 0.58 -24.64 11.55
CA LYS A 26 1.28 -24.72 12.85
C LYS A 26 1.09 -23.47 13.71
N LYS A 27 0.90 -22.29 13.09
CA LYS A 27 0.52 -21.04 13.77
C LYS A 27 -1.00 -20.91 14.01
N LYS A 28 -1.78 -21.98 13.81
CA LYS A 28 -3.26 -22.00 13.92
C LYS A 28 -3.96 -21.05 12.95
N ILE A 29 -3.33 -20.78 11.79
CA ILE A 29 -3.92 -19.99 10.71
C ILE A 29 -4.32 -20.97 9.60
N ASN A 30 -5.62 -21.24 9.52
CA ASN A 30 -6.16 -22.14 8.50
C ASN A 30 -6.48 -21.37 7.24
N ILE A 31 -5.80 -21.68 6.14
CA ILE A 31 -6.10 -21.14 4.82
C ILE A 31 -7.37 -21.79 4.28
N GLU A 32 -8.25 -20.98 3.70
CA GLU A 32 -9.52 -21.45 3.10
C GLU A 32 -9.56 -21.22 1.58
N GLU A 33 -8.62 -20.45 1.05
CA GLU A 33 -8.56 -20.08 -0.36
C GLU A 33 -7.12 -19.84 -0.80
N LEU A 34 -6.70 -20.48 -1.88
CA LEU A 34 -5.35 -20.35 -2.44
C LEU A 34 -5.42 -19.66 -3.80
N HIS A 35 -4.57 -18.65 -4.00
CA HIS A 35 -4.35 -17.96 -5.28
C HIS A 35 -2.87 -18.05 -5.63
N VAL A 36 -2.57 -18.27 -6.91
CA VAL A 36 -1.19 -18.40 -7.38
C VAL A 36 -0.97 -17.53 -8.60
N ILE A 37 0.11 -16.75 -8.60
CA ILE A 37 0.57 -16.00 -9.76
C ILE A 37 1.84 -16.69 -10.29
N THR A 38 1.85 -17.06 -11.57
CA THR A 38 2.92 -17.86 -12.17
C THR A 38 3.01 -17.65 -13.69
N THR A 39 4.09 -18.10 -14.31
CA THR A 39 4.21 -18.27 -15.76
C THR A 39 3.56 -19.58 -16.22
N LEU A 40 3.51 -19.82 -17.54
CA LEU A 40 2.95 -21.04 -18.13
C LEU A 40 3.69 -22.29 -17.67
N ASP A 41 5.03 -22.26 -17.63
CA ASP A 41 5.82 -23.41 -17.17
C ASP A 41 5.58 -23.71 -15.70
N GLY A 42 5.51 -22.67 -14.86
CA GLY A 42 5.17 -22.83 -13.45
C GLY A 42 3.74 -23.33 -13.25
N LYS A 43 2.76 -22.91 -14.07
CA LYS A 43 1.39 -23.48 -14.04
C LYS A 43 1.43 -24.98 -14.34
N ARG A 44 2.14 -25.40 -15.38
CA ARG A 44 2.25 -26.83 -15.74
C ARG A 44 2.84 -27.65 -14.58
N LYS A 45 3.95 -27.19 -14.01
CA LYS A 45 4.61 -27.88 -12.88
C LYS A 45 3.72 -27.91 -11.64
N LEU A 46 3.05 -26.80 -11.34
CA LEU A 46 2.12 -26.69 -10.22
C LEU A 46 0.92 -27.62 -10.37
N THR A 47 0.28 -27.65 -11.54
CA THR A 47 -0.87 -28.50 -11.81
C THR A 47 -0.47 -29.97 -11.70
N GLU A 48 0.64 -30.35 -12.33
CA GLU A 48 1.14 -31.72 -12.27
C GLU A 48 1.40 -32.17 -10.83
N THR A 49 1.99 -31.28 -10.02
CA THR A 49 2.46 -31.65 -8.69
C THR A 49 1.36 -31.52 -7.62
N LEU A 50 0.73 -30.36 -7.50
CA LEU A 50 -0.22 -30.12 -6.41
C LEU A 50 -1.60 -30.69 -6.69
N ILE A 51 -2.00 -30.79 -7.97
CA ILE A 51 -3.33 -31.24 -8.39
C ILE A 51 -3.28 -32.70 -8.84
N ASN A 52 -2.53 -33.02 -9.90
CA ASN A 52 -2.55 -34.36 -10.51
C ASN A 52 -1.95 -35.43 -9.58
N LYS A 53 -0.77 -35.17 -8.98
CA LYS A 53 -0.21 -36.04 -7.93
C LYS A 53 -0.94 -35.92 -6.58
N GLY A 54 -1.87 -34.96 -6.43
CA GLY A 54 -2.70 -34.81 -5.23
C GLY A 54 -1.96 -34.35 -3.97
N ILE A 55 -0.74 -33.80 -4.07
CA ILE A 55 0.08 -33.40 -2.91
C ILE A 55 -0.63 -32.40 -2.00
N LEU A 56 -1.41 -31.46 -2.56
CA LEU A 56 -2.17 -30.51 -1.74
C LEU A 56 -3.26 -31.21 -0.93
N SER A 57 -3.95 -32.18 -1.54
CA SER A 57 -4.98 -32.98 -0.86
C SER A 57 -4.38 -33.84 0.25
N GLN A 58 -3.22 -34.44 -0.01
CA GLN A 58 -2.46 -35.20 0.99
C GLN A 58 -2.12 -34.35 2.22
N LEU A 59 -1.60 -33.14 2.02
CA LEU A 59 -1.31 -32.20 3.12
C LEU A 59 -2.56 -31.89 3.95
N ILE A 60 -3.68 -31.57 3.28
CA ILE A 60 -4.94 -31.23 3.93
C ILE A 60 -5.44 -32.39 4.78
N HIS A 61 -5.43 -33.61 4.24
CA HIS A 61 -5.88 -34.80 4.95
C HIS A 61 -4.95 -35.16 6.11
N GLU A 62 -3.64 -35.19 5.88
CA GLU A 62 -2.64 -35.61 6.86
C GLU A 62 -2.62 -34.73 8.12
N TYR A 63 -2.91 -33.44 7.96
CA TYR A 63 -2.96 -32.48 9.06
C TYR A 63 -4.38 -32.07 9.50
N ASN A 64 -5.42 -32.73 8.99
CA ASN A 64 -6.82 -32.41 9.27
C ASN A 64 -7.15 -30.91 9.07
N LEU A 65 -6.64 -30.33 7.99
CA LEU A 65 -6.87 -28.92 7.65
C LEU A 65 -8.25 -28.73 7.02
N PRO A 66 -8.86 -27.53 7.13
CA PRO A 66 -10.05 -27.20 6.35
C PRO A 66 -9.81 -27.32 4.85
N SER A 67 -10.88 -27.55 4.10
CA SER A 67 -10.80 -27.58 2.65
C SER A 67 -10.34 -26.24 2.10
N ILE A 68 -9.35 -26.27 1.20
CA ILE A 68 -8.80 -25.09 0.55
C ILE A 68 -9.47 -24.96 -0.81
N ASN A 69 -10.20 -23.87 -1.05
CA ASN A 69 -10.71 -23.58 -2.39
C ASN A 69 -9.54 -23.22 -3.31
N PHE A 70 -9.20 -24.16 -4.19
CA PHE A 70 -8.18 -23.99 -5.22
C PHE A 70 -8.63 -24.65 -6.53
N SER A 71 -8.60 -23.87 -7.61
CA SER A 71 -8.99 -24.31 -8.95
C SER A 71 -8.21 -23.52 -9.99
N GLU A 72 -8.34 -23.88 -11.27
CA GLU A 72 -7.69 -23.16 -12.36
C GLU A 72 -8.01 -21.65 -12.38
N LYS A 73 -9.20 -21.26 -11.93
CA LYS A 73 -9.62 -19.83 -11.82
C LYS A 73 -8.80 -19.04 -10.79
N SER A 74 -8.09 -19.74 -9.92
CA SER A 74 -7.24 -19.18 -8.87
C SER A 74 -5.76 -19.08 -9.31
N ILE A 75 -5.45 -19.51 -10.54
CA ILE A 75 -4.12 -19.43 -11.15
C ILE A 75 -4.09 -18.25 -12.12
N TYR A 76 -3.36 -17.21 -11.77
CA TYR A 76 -3.15 -16.02 -12.59
C TYR A 76 -1.86 -16.19 -13.38
N LEU A 77 -2.02 -16.37 -14.71
CA LEU A 77 -0.89 -16.40 -15.61
C LEU A 77 -0.33 -14.99 -15.82
N ILE A 78 0.99 -14.88 -15.75
CA ILE A 78 1.70 -13.69 -16.23
C ILE A 78 1.61 -13.66 -17.75
N LYS A 79 1.17 -12.52 -18.27
CA LYS A 79 0.94 -12.30 -19.70
C LYS A 79 1.65 -11.03 -20.13
N ASN A 80 2.16 -11.01 -21.35
CA ASN A 80 2.73 -9.80 -21.94
C ASN A 80 1.65 -8.76 -22.29
N PHE A 81 2.09 -7.60 -22.78
CA PHE A 81 1.21 -6.51 -23.23
C PHE A 81 0.24 -6.88 -24.37
N LYS A 82 0.51 -7.96 -25.11
CA LYS A 82 -0.40 -8.54 -26.12
C LYS A 82 -1.37 -9.57 -25.53
N ASN A 83 -1.50 -9.64 -24.20
CA ASN A 83 -2.32 -10.60 -23.45
C ASN A 83 -1.97 -12.08 -23.70
N LYS A 84 -0.75 -12.37 -24.18
CA LYS A 84 -0.25 -13.73 -24.38
C LYS A 84 0.47 -14.22 -23.12
N PRO A 85 0.13 -15.40 -22.58
CA PRO A 85 0.87 -15.99 -21.45
C PRO A 85 2.36 -16.15 -21.76
N LEU A 86 3.19 -15.82 -20.78
CA LEU A 86 4.64 -16.01 -20.86
C LEU A 86 5.02 -17.43 -20.40
N SER A 87 5.95 -18.08 -21.09
CA SER A 87 6.56 -19.34 -20.61
C SER A 87 7.43 -19.08 -19.39
N ASP A 88 8.23 -18.03 -19.44
CA ASP A 88 9.16 -17.56 -18.40
C ASP A 88 9.34 -16.03 -18.51
N ILE A 89 9.87 -15.39 -17.47
CA ILE A 89 10.17 -13.96 -17.42
C ILE A 89 11.66 -13.78 -17.69
N ARG A 90 12.03 -13.24 -18.86
CA ARG A 90 13.44 -13.15 -19.28
C ARG A 90 13.90 -11.76 -19.67
N THR A 91 12.97 -10.87 -20.01
CA THR A 91 13.27 -9.50 -20.46
C THR A 91 12.76 -8.45 -19.46
N PRO A 92 13.26 -7.20 -19.53
CA PRO A 92 12.68 -6.09 -18.76
C PRO A 92 11.19 -5.89 -19.02
N VAL A 93 10.74 -6.07 -20.26
CA VAL A 93 9.33 -5.96 -20.69
C VAL A 93 8.47 -7.05 -20.05
N ASP A 94 9.00 -8.28 -19.94
CA ASP A 94 8.32 -9.37 -19.22
C ASP A 94 8.22 -9.06 -17.73
N ASN A 95 9.26 -8.48 -17.13
CA ASN A 95 9.26 -8.08 -15.73
C ASN A 95 8.21 -7.00 -15.45
N GLU A 96 8.09 -5.99 -16.32
CA GLU A 96 7.05 -4.96 -16.20
C GLU A 96 5.64 -5.58 -16.31
N SER A 97 5.46 -6.52 -17.25
CA SER A 97 4.22 -7.29 -17.40
C SER A 97 3.89 -8.12 -16.14
N ALA A 98 4.89 -8.73 -15.50
CA ALA A 98 4.73 -9.43 -14.23
C ALA A 98 4.28 -8.48 -13.11
N GLY A 99 4.91 -7.31 -13.00
CA GLY A 99 4.54 -6.28 -12.04
C GLY A 99 3.09 -5.84 -12.18
N GLU A 100 2.64 -5.59 -13.40
CA GLU A 100 1.24 -5.23 -13.71
C GLU A 100 0.25 -6.31 -13.26
N ILE A 101 0.49 -7.57 -13.61
CA ILE A 101 -0.39 -8.68 -13.22
C ILE A 101 -0.41 -8.86 -11.70
N ILE A 102 0.75 -8.83 -11.04
CA ILE A 102 0.86 -8.97 -9.59
C ILE A 102 0.08 -7.86 -8.89
N CYS A 103 0.27 -6.60 -9.31
CA CYS A 103 -0.46 -5.47 -8.74
C CYS A 103 -1.98 -5.58 -8.92
N LYS A 104 -2.44 -5.98 -10.11
CA LYS A 104 -3.86 -6.20 -10.40
C LYS A 104 -4.47 -7.28 -9.51
N VAL A 105 -3.77 -8.40 -9.31
CA VAL A 105 -4.26 -9.49 -8.46
C VAL A 105 -4.31 -9.09 -6.99
N VAL A 106 -3.25 -8.44 -6.47
CA VAL A 106 -3.23 -7.95 -5.09
C VAL A 106 -4.32 -6.91 -4.87
N HIS A 107 -4.51 -5.97 -5.80
CA HIS A 107 -5.59 -5.00 -5.74
C HIS A 107 -6.97 -5.67 -5.67
N LYS A 108 -7.22 -6.65 -6.55
CA LYS A 108 -8.47 -7.42 -6.57
C LYS A 108 -8.72 -8.16 -5.25
N LEU A 109 -7.72 -8.83 -4.70
CA LEU A 109 -7.88 -9.62 -3.47
C LEU A 109 -8.05 -8.75 -2.23
N THR A 110 -7.31 -7.65 -2.13
CA THR A 110 -7.42 -6.70 -1.01
C THR A 110 -8.71 -5.86 -1.05
N ALA A 111 -9.39 -5.77 -2.19
CA ALA A 111 -10.71 -5.14 -2.30
C ALA A 111 -11.84 -5.96 -1.64
N ARG A 112 -11.65 -7.26 -1.43
CA ARG A 112 -12.65 -8.14 -0.80
C ARG A 112 -12.81 -7.79 0.68
N LYS A 113 -14.04 -7.60 1.15
CA LYS A 113 -14.33 -7.37 2.58
C LYS A 113 -14.26 -8.69 3.35
N ASN A 114 -14.04 -8.61 4.66
CA ASN A 114 -14.03 -9.75 5.59
C ASN A 114 -13.01 -10.86 5.26
N THR A 115 -11.89 -10.50 4.65
CA THR A 115 -10.78 -11.43 4.36
C THR A 115 -9.47 -10.93 4.99
N ILE A 116 -8.51 -11.83 5.18
CA ILE A 116 -7.11 -11.53 5.47
C ILE A 116 -6.27 -12.16 4.36
N LEU A 117 -5.37 -11.37 3.78
CA LEU A 117 -4.47 -11.83 2.72
C LEU A 117 -3.11 -12.18 3.31
N HIS A 118 -2.71 -13.44 3.16
CA HIS A 118 -1.40 -13.98 3.47
C HIS A 118 -0.63 -14.10 2.16
N CYS A 119 0.50 -13.42 2.01
CA CYS A 119 1.30 -13.44 0.79
C CYS A 119 2.62 -14.16 1.00
N SER A 120 2.99 -15.06 0.10
CA SER A 120 4.31 -15.72 0.09
C SER A 120 5.12 -15.29 -1.12
N LEU A 121 6.33 -14.76 -0.88
CA LEU A 121 7.23 -14.24 -1.92
C LEU A 121 8.35 -15.19 -2.32
N ALA A 122 8.40 -16.40 -1.74
CA ALA A 122 9.54 -17.30 -1.86
C ALA A 122 9.71 -17.98 -3.23
N GLY A 123 8.79 -17.75 -4.19
CA GLY A 123 8.78 -18.44 -5.48
C GLY A 123 8.91 -17.53 -6.71
N GLY A 124 9.39 -18.11 -7.81
CA GLY A 124 9.50 -17.44 -9.10
C GLY A 124 10.84 -16.74 -9.33
N ARG A 125 10.88 -15.84 -10.32
CA ARG A 125 12.01 -14.92 -10.47
C ARG A 125 12.00 -13.94 -9.28
N LYS A 126 13.17 -13.58 -8.74
CA LYS A 126 13.31 -12.66 -7.58
C LYS A 126 12.50 -11.36 -7.73
N THR A 127 12.35 -10.87 -8.95
CA THR A 127 11.54 -9.70 -9.30
C THR A 127 10.05 -9.86 -8.99
N MET A 128 9.50 -11.07 -9.08
CA MET A 128 8.09 -11.35 -8.70
C MET A 128 7.86 -11.08 -7.21
N GLY A 129 8.78 -11.50 -6.35
CA GLY A 129 8.73 -11.24 -4.91
C GLY A 129 8.82 -9.74 -4.60
N PHE A 130 9.69 -9.02 -5.31
CA PHE A 130 9.78 -7.55 -5.23
C PHE A 130 8.44 -6.89 -5.57
N TYR A 131 7.82 -7.23 -6.71
CA TYR A 131 6.53 -6.65 -7.10
C TYR A 131 5.39 -7.02 -6.16
N LEU A 132 5.39 -8.23 -5.58
CA LEU A 132 4.40 -8.62 -4.58
C LEU A 132 4.51 -7.75 -3.32
N GLY A 133 5.73 -7.53 -2.83
CA GLY A 133 5.99 -6.64 -1.71
C GLY A 133 5.59 -5.18 -2.01
N ALA A 134 5.95 -4.66 -3.19
CA ALA A 134 5.57 -3.33 -3.62
C ALA A 134 4.03 -3.16 -3.74
N ALA A 135 3.35 -4.15 -4.32
CA ALA A 135 1.90 -4.16 -4.43
C ALA A 135 1.23 -4.17 -3.04
N LEU A 136 1.77 -4.92 -2.07
CA LEU A 136 1.25 -4.92 -0.70
C LEU A 136 1.46 -3.59 0.00
N GLN A 137 2.56 -2.89 -0.25
CA GLN A 137 2.75 -1.55 0.30
C GLN A 137 1.63 -0.60 -0.16
N MET A 138 1.19 -0.74 -1.41
CA MET A 138 0.15 0.09 -1.99
C MET A 138 -1.26 -0.34 -1.59
N TYR A 139 -1.55 -1.63 -1.61
CA TYR A 139 -2.93 -2.14 -1.51
C TYR A 139 -3.25 -2.85 -0.19
N GLY A 140 -2.22 -3.32 0.52
CA GLY A 140 -2.32 -4.15 1.71
C GLY A 140 -3.03 -3.44 2.86
N ARG A 141 -3.97 -4.15 3.49
CA ARG A 141 -4.77 -3.71 4.63
C ARG A 141 -4.07 -4.07 5.94
N LYS A 142 -4.47 -3.43 7.05
CA LYS A 142 -3.89 -3.60 8.39
C LYS A 142 -3.55 -5.05 8.77
N ASP A 143 -4.41 -6.01 8.44
CA ASP A 143 -4.25 -7.41 8.82
C ASP A 143 -3.55 -8.27 7.76
N ASP A 144 -3.32 -7.75 6.55
CA ASP A 144 -2.65 -8.48 5.48
C ASP A 144 -1.16 -8.62 5.80
N LYS A 145 -0.58 -9.79 5.44
CA LYS A 145 0.75 -10.22 5.86
C LYS A 145 1.59 -10.66 4.67
N LEU A 146 2.91 -10.43 4.76
CA LEU A 146 3.90 -10.88 3.79
C LEU A 146 4.88 -11.84 4.47
N TYR A 147 5.17 -12.95 3.83
CA TYR A 147 6.01 -14.01 4.37
C TYR A 147 7.11 -14.43 3.41
N HIS A 148 8.26 -14.78 3.99
CA HIS A 148 9.28 -15.60 3.36
C HIS A 148 9.33 -16.93 4.13
N VAL A 149 8.99 -18.03 3.43
CA VAL A 149 9.16 -19.37 3.99
C VAL A 149 10.62 -19.78 3.86
N LEU A 150 11.17 -20.34 4.93
CA LEU A 150 12.55 -20.79 5.02
C LEU A 150 12.52 -22.26 5.43
N VAL A 151 13.27 -23.09 4.72
CA VAL A 151 13.51 -24.48 5.07
C VAL A 151 14.99 -24.60 5.40
N ASN A 152 15.38 -25.41 6.37
CA ASN A 152 16.81 -25.60 6.65
C ASN A 152 17.54 -26.19 5.43
N GLU A 153 18.79 -25.73 5.16
CA GLU A 153 19.56 -25.92 3.91
C GLU A 153 19.53 -27.35 3.35
N GLU A 154 19.58 -28.36 4.23
CA GLU A 154 19.58 -29.78 3.87
C GLU A 154 18.33 -30.20 3.08
N PHE A 155 17.20 -29.49 3.24
CA PHE A 155 15.90 -29.85 2.67
C PHE A 155 15.38 -28.86 1.61
N GLU A 156 16.02 -27.69 1.42
CA GLU A 156 15.52 -26.60 0.54
C GLU A 156 15.35 -27.00 -0.94
N ASN A 157 16.14 -27.95 -1.44
CA ASN A 157 16.20 -28.29 -2.86
C ASN A 157 15.84 -29.75 -3.16
N LEU A 158 15.09 -30.40 -2.28
CA LEU A 158 14.68 -31.79 -2.44
C LEU A 158 13.45 -31.90 -3.36
N PRO A 159 13.57 -32.49 -4.57
CA PRO A 159 12.49 -32.43 -5.57
C PRO A 159 11.16 -33.05 -5.13
N GLU A 160 11.20 -34.06 -4.28
CA GLU A 160 10.02 -34.80 -3.80
C GLU A 160 9.68 -34.49 -2.32
N PHE A 161 10.36 -33.52 -1.70
CA PHE A 161 9.97 -33.02 -0.38
C PHE A 161 9.00 -31.85 -0.56
N PHE A 162 7.85 -31.87 0.14
CA PHE A 162 6.81 -30.85 0.00
C PHE A 162 6.42 -30.20 1.33
N TYR A 163 6.43 -31.00 2.40
CA TYR A 163 6.15 -30.59 3.76
C TYR A 163 6.57 -31.73 4.70
N PRO A 164 6.82 -31.46 5.99
CA PRO A 164 7.16 -32.51 6.95
C PRO A 164 5.94 -33.44 7.11
N PRO A 165 6.04 -34.75 6.85
CA PRO A 165 4.94 -35.67 7.11
C PRO A 165 4.65 -35.75 8.62
N ALA A 166 3.40 -36.03 8.98
CA ALA A 166 2.97 -36.13 10.37
C ALA A 166 3.65 -37.31 11.10
N LYS A 167 3.90 -38.40 10.37
CA LYS A 167 4.77 -39.50 10.81
C LYS A 167 6.13 -39.32 10.19
N SER A 168 7.18 -39.24 11.02
CA SER A 168 8.53 -39.07 10.54
C SER A 168 8.95 -40.24 9.63
N LYS A 169 9.67 -39.92 8.55
CA LYS A 169 10.22 -40.88 7.60
C LYS A 169 11.70 -40.59 7.39
N GLU A 170 12.46 -41.60 7.00
CA GLU A 170 13.81 -41.39 6.49
C GLU A 170 13.74 -40.96 5.02
N ILE A 171 14.53 -39.95 4.66
CA ILE A 171 14.75 -39.54 3.28
C ILE A 171 16.25 -39.56 2.97
N ILE A 172 16.55 -39.85 1.70
CA ILE A 172 17.92 -39.87 1.21
C ILE A 172 18.21 -38.53 0.56
N ILE A 173 19.25 -37.84 1.04
CA ILE A 173 19.68 -36.53 0.57
C ILE A 173 21.04 -36.70 -0.10
N LYS A 174 21.19 -36.16 -1.31
CA LYS A 174 22.48 -36.07 -1.99
C LYS A 174 23.16 -34.76 -1.60
N THR A 175 24.32 -34.83 -0.96
CA THR A 175 25.10 -33.63 -0.58
C THR A 175 25.77 -32.99 -1.79
N LYS A 176 26.27 -31.76 -1.62
CA LYS A 176 27.06 -31.05 -2.64
C LYS A 176 28.29 -31.85 -3.08
N ASP A 177 28.89 -32.60 -2.16
CA ASP A 177 30.05 -33.47 -2.41
C ASP A 177 29.68 -34.83 -3.03
N GLY A 178 28.40 -35.04 -3.38
CA GLY A 178 27.91 -36.23 -4.05
C GLY A 178 27.61 -37.42 -3.13
N GLN A 179 27.78 -37.28 -1.81
CA GLN A 179 27.47 -38.34 -0.85
C GLN A 179 25.97 -38.46 -0.60
N PHE A 180 25.51 -39.66 -0.22
CA PHE A 180 24.13 -39.92 0.16
C PHE A 180 24.02 -39.99 1.68
N LEU A 181 23.25 -39.09 2.27
CA LEU A 181 22.95 -39.07 3.71
C LEU A 181 21.50 -39.50 3.93
N LYS A 182 21.29 -40.34 4.95
CA LYS A 182 19.95 -40.59 5.48
C LYS A 182 19.63 -39.52 6.51
N LYS A 183 18.49 -38.86 6.35
CA LYS A 183 17.98 -37.84 7.26
C LYS A 183 16.55 -38.11 7.63
N SER A 184 16.18 -37.82 8.86
CA SER A 184 14.81 -37.96 9.33
C SER A 184 14.01 -36.70 9.00
N THR A 185 12.78 -36.85 8.51
CA THR A 185 11.91 -35.68 8.27
C THR A 185 11.54 -34.93 9.55
N SER A 186 11.73 -35.54 10.73
CA SER A 186 11.61 -34.88 12.03
C SER A 186 12.65 -33.77 12.25
N GLU A 187 13.76 -33.80 11.51
CA GLU A 187 14.79 -32.75 11.55
C GLU A 187 14.42 -31.52 10.71
N VAL A 188 13.36 -31.60 9.90
CA VAL A 188 12.95 -30.47 9.04
C VAL A 188 12.43 -29.31 9.88
N LYS A 189 13.02 -28.15 9.67
CA LYS A 189 12.57 -26.88 10.25
C LYS A 189 12.03 -26.01 9.12
N ILE A 190 10.74 -25.72 9.20
CA ILE A 190 10.09 -24.74 8.33
C ILE A 190 9.74 -23.51 9.16
N GLU A 191 10.37 -22.40 8.84
CA GLU A 191 10.13 -21.11 9.47
C GLU A 191 9.38 -20.18 8.52
N LEU A 192 8.49 -19.37 9.09
CA LEU A 192 7.75 -18.37 8.35
C LEU A 192 8.15 -16.99 8.87
N ALA A 193 9.08 -16.36 8.16
CA ALA A 193 9.54 -15.01 8.46
C ALA A 193 8.49 -14.01 7.96
N GLU A 194 7.80 -13.33 8.88
CA GLU A 194 6.90 -12.22 8.55
C GLU A 194 7.73 -10.97 8.22
N LEU A 195 7.59 -10.46 7.00
CA LEU A 195 8.31 -9.27 6.56
C LEU A 195 7.46 -8.02 6.79
N PRO A 196 8.00 -6.99 7.48
CA PRO A 196 7.31 -5.72 7.61
C PRO A 196 7.27 -4.97 6.27
N PHE A 197 6.21 -4.20 6.03
CA PHE A 197 6.12 -3.32 4.87
C PHE A 197 5.30 -2.06 5.19
N LEU A 198 5.62 -0.97 4.51
CA LEU A 198 4.93 0.32 4.69
C LEU A 198 3.51 0.26 4.12
N ARG A 199 2.52 0.76 4.86
CA ARG A 199 1.14 0.82 4.38
C ARG A 199 0.86 2.21 3.79
N LEU A 200 0.88 2.30 2.47
CA LEU A 200 0.79 3.56 1.73
C LEU A 200 -0.57 3.78 1.08
N LYS A 201 -1.50 2.83 1.22
CA LYS A 201 -2.83 2.87 0.56
C LYS A 201 -3.56 4.19 0.71
N GLU A 202 -3.53 4.79 1.90
CA GLU A 202 -4.23 6.05 2.18
C GLU A 202 -3.57 7.28 1.52
N LEU A 203 -2.34 7.13 1.02
CA LEU A 203 -1.54 8.18 0.40
C LEU A 203 -1.58 8.12 -1.14
N ILE A 204 -2.06 7.01 -1.68
CA ILE A 204 -2.04 6.74 -3.12
C ILE A 204 -3.41 7.07 -3.72
N ASP A 205 -3.36 7.69 -4.89
CA ASP A 205 -4.55 7.95 -5.70
C ASP A 205 -4.61 6.93 -6.84
N PHE A 206 -5.54 5.99 -6.72
CA PHE A 206 -5.65 4.81 -7.59
C PHE A 206 -6.40 5.05 -8.91
N SER A 207 -6.74 6.29 -9.25
CA SER A 207 -7.61 6.60 -10.40
C SER A 207 -6.99 6.22 -11.75
N GLY A 208 -7.28 5.00 -12.25
CA GLY A 208 -7.03 4.57 -13.63
C GLY A 208 -5.57 4.43 -14.05
N LYS A 209 -4.64 4.33 -13.10
CA LYS A 209 -3.20 4.31 -13.34
C LYS A 209 -2.61 2.91 -13.33
N THR A 210 -1.60 2.69 -14.16
CA THR A 210 -0.67 1.56 -14.13
C THR A 210 0.15 1.56 -12.84
N PHE A 211 0.81 0.44 -12.53
CA PHE A 211 1.69 0.36 -11.37
C PHE A 211 2.77 1.44 -11.42
N ARG A 212 3.40 1.62 -12.58
CA ARG A 212 4.47 2.62 -12.77
C ARG A 212 3.96 4.04 -12.53
N GLU A 213 2.82 4.41 -13.12
CA GLU A 213 2.22 5.73 -12.92
C GLU A 213 1.80 5.98 -11.46
N LEU A 214 1.39 4.94 -10.74
CA LEU A 214 1.09 5.05 -9.33
C LEU A 214 2.35 5.32 -8.50
N ILE A 215 3.46 4.62 -8.78
CA ILE A 215 4.74 4.88 -8.13
C ILE A 215 5.21 6.31 -8.43
N ASP A 216 5.25 6.71 -9.71
CA ASP A 216 5.72 8.02 -10.13
C ASP A 216 4.88 9.15 -9.49
N SER A 217 3.55 9.03 -9.54
CA SER A 217 2.68 10.05 -8.94
C SER A 217 2.72 10.07 -7.41
N THR A 218 3.04 8.95 -6.76
CA THR A 218 3.22 8.89 -5.30
C THR A 218 4.57 9.49 -4.90
N GLN A 219 5.63 9.21 -5.66
CA GLN A 219 6.96 9.77 -5.43
C GLN A 219 6.95 11.30 -5.55
N ILE A 220 6.32 11.83 -6.60
CA ILE A 220 6.14 13.28 -6.77
C ILE A 220 5.45 13.91 -5.54
N LYS A 221 4.41 13.25 -4.99
CA LYS A 221 3.72 13.75 -3.79
C LYS A 221 4.63 13.76 -2.56
N PHE A 222 5.42 12.70 -2.36
CA PHE A 222 6.37 12.63 -1.24
C PHE A 222 7.47 13.69 -1.34
N ASP A 223 8.04 13.86 -2.53
CA ASP A 223 9.09 14.85 -2.78
C ASP A 223 8.57 16.27 -2.56
N ASN A 224 7.32 16.54 -2.99
CA ASN A 224 6.67 17.82 -2.74
C ASN A 224 6.36 18.00 -1.24
N PHE A 225 5.87 16.99 -0.54
CA PHE A 225 5.59 17.09 0.90
C PHE A 225 6.83 17.46 1.72
N LYS A 226 8.01 16.95 1.35
CA LYS A 226 9.28 17.31 2.00
C LYS A 226 9.65 18.78 1.74
N LYS A 227 9.41 19.29 0.53
CA LYS A 227 9.75 20.66 0.13
C LYS A 227 8.80 21.72 0.68
N ILE A 228 7.56 21.38 1.01
CA ILE A 228 6.58 22.34 1.55
C ILE A 228 6.93 22.70 3.00
N PRO A 229 7.20 23.97 3.33
CA PRO A 229 7.56 24.38 4.68
C PRO A 229 6.36 24.36 5.64
N TYR A 230 6.67 24.43 6.93
CA TYR A 230 5.66 24.59 7.99
C TYR A 230 5.07 26.01 7.98
N LEU A 231 3.78 26.11 8.27
CA LEU A 231 3.06 27.35 8.57
C LEU A 231 2.94 27.50 10.09
N GLY A 232 3.66 28.46 10.65
CA GLY A 232 3.56 28.95 12.02
C GLY A 232 2.81 30.29 12.11
N PHE A 233 2.40 30.64 13.32
CA PHE A 233 1.72 31.90 13.64
C PHE A 233 2.44 32.57 14.80
N ILE A 234 2.78 33.86 14.67
CA ILE A 234 3.37 34.68 15.74
C ILE A 234 2.33 35.73 16.14
N PRO A 235 1.54 35.49 17.21
CA PRO A 235 0.39 36.33 17.56
C PRO A 235 0.74 37.76 17.95
N ALA A 236 1.80 37.94 18.77
CA ALA A 236 2.22 39.25 19.26
C ALA A 236 2.51 40.24 18.12
N GLU A 237 2.91 39.72 16.96
CA GLU A 237 3.28 40.52 15.81
C GLU A 237 2.31 40.39 14.64
N ASN A 238 1.22 39.63 14.72
CA ASN A 238 0.35 39.36 13.55
C ASN A 238 1.14 38.84 12.32
N ILE A 239 2.12 37.96 12.56
CA ILE A 239 2.98 37.40 11.52
C ILE A 239 2.56 35.95 11.21
N LEU A 240 2.53 35.62 9.93
CA LEU A 240 2.56 34.23 9.46
C LEU A 240 4.02 33.86 9.18
N LYS A 241 4.49 32.76 9.77
CA LYS A 241 5.84 32.24 9.52
C LYS A 241 5.74 31.03 8.60
N ILE A 242 6.31 31.12 7.40
CA ILE A 242 6.28 30.05 6.42
C ILE A 242 7.73 29.69 6.09
N GLY A 243 8.22 28.60 6.69
CA GLY A 243 9.66 28.31 6.72
C GLY A 243 10.41 29.47 7.37
N ASP A 244 11.40 30.02 6.67
CA ASP A 244 12.19 31.17 7.14
C ASP A 244 11.55 32.52 6.81
N ARG A 245 10.39 32.53 6.13
CA ARG A 245 9.73 33.76 5.69
C ARG A 245 8.73 34.24 6.74
N LYS A 246 8.82 35.51 7.11
CA LYS A 246 7.86 36.19 7.96
C LYS A 246 6.96 37.11 7.10
N ILE A 247 5.66 36.89 7.16
CA ILE A 247 4.67 37.69 6.43
C ILE A 247 3.83 38.46 7.46
N LYS A 248 3.99 39.78 7.49
CA LYS A 248 3.17 40.66 8.34
C LYS A 248 1.81 40.86 7.69
N LEU A 249 0.75 40.66 8.47
CA LEU A 249 -0.61 40.99 8.10
C LEU A 249 -1.18 42.03 9.08
N SER A 250 -2.19 42.78 8.65
CA SER A 250 -3.01 43.53 9.62
C SER A 250 -3.76 42.55 10.51
N TYR A 251 -4.06 42.95 11.75
CA TYR A 251 -4.75 42.08 12.73
C TYR A 251 -5.99 41.40 12.14
N ASN A 252 -6.85 42.16 11.46
CA ASN A 252 -8.07 41.67 10.83
C ASN A 252 -7.86 40.60 9.74
N LEU A 253 -6.72 40.66 9.02
CA LEU A 253 -6.36 39.67 8.00
C LEU A 253 -5.66 38.46 8.63
N TRP A 254 -4.77 38.72 9.59
CA TRP A 254 -4.06 37.69 10.33
C TRP A 254 -5.01 36.79 11.11
N GLU A 255 -5.95 37.37 11.84
CA GLU A 255 -6.94 36.63 12.62
C GLU A 255 -7.83 35.76 11.70
N PHE A 256 -8.26 36.32 10.57
CA PHE A 256 -9.07 35.61 9.59
C PHE A 256 -8.33 34.38 9.03
N TYR A 257 -7.09 34.58 8.55
CA TYR A 257 -6.29 33.50 8.01
C TYR A 257 -5.96 32.43 9.07
N THR A 258 -5.55 32.86 10.26
CA THR A 258 -5.17 31.97 11.36
C THR A 258 -6.33 31.11 11.81
N LYS A 259 -7.53 31.69 12.02
CA LYS A 259 -8.74 30.92 12.34
C LYS A 259 -9.09 29.91 11.25
N LEU A 260 -9.05 30.32 9.98
CA LEU A 260 -9.35 29.44 8.84
C LEU A 260 -8.34 28.29 8.71
N ALA A 261 -7.04 28.56 8.87
CA ALA A 261 -5.99 27.57 8.83
C ALA A 261 -6.10 26.57 9.99
N LEU A 262 -6.30 27.05 11.21
CA LEU A 262 -6.48 26.20 12.40
C LEU A 262 -7.77 25.38 12.36
N GLN A 263 -8.80 25.84 11.65
CA GLN A 263 -10.02 25.05 11.41
C GLN A 263 -9.71 23.72 10.72
N LYS A 264 -8.70 23.67 9.85
CA LYS A 264 -8.26 22.43 9.18
C LYS A 264 -7.83 21.35 10.19
N LYS A 265 -7.21 21.77 11.30
CA LYS A 265 -6.84 20.89 12.41
C LYS A 265 -8.04 20.58 13.30
N ARG A 266 -8.72 21.62 13.79
CA ARG A 266 -9.76 21.51 14.83
C ARG A 266 -11.04 20.79 14.37
N ALA A 267 -11.45 21.00 13.13
CA ALA A 267 -12.68 20.45 12.56
C ALA A 267 -12.39 19.48 11.40
N CYS A 268 -11.26 18.77 11.46
CA CYS A 268 -10.95 17.74 10.48
C CYS A 268 -12.00 16.63 10.57
N LYS A 269 -12.67 16.31 9.46
CA LYS A 269 -13.63 15.19 9.39
C LYS A 269 -12.97 13.80 9.43
N HIS A 270 -11.64 13.76 9.32
CA HIS A 270 -10.83 12.53 9.31
C HIS A 270 -9.62 12.69 10.25
N PRO A 271 -9.83 12.81 11.58
CA PRO A 271 -8.74 13.01 12.53
C PRO A 271 -7.70 11.88 12.48
N GLN A 272 -8.14 10.64 12.23
CA GLN A 272 -7.32 9.43 12.12
C GLN A 272 -6.39 9.39 10.91
N LYS A 273 -6.69 10.13 9.83
CA LYS A 273 -5.80 10.18 8.65
C LYS A 273 -4.56 10.99 8.99
N LEU A 274 -3.38 10.42 8.76
CA LEU A 274 -2.13 11.12 9.07
C LEU A 274 -1.91 12.33 8.15
N PHE A 275 -2.17 12.18 6.86
CA PHE A 275 -1.99 13.23 5.85
C PHE A 275 -3.34 13.64 5.22
N CYS A 276 -3.47 14.92 4.88
CA CYS A 276 -4.65 15.47 4.19
C CYS A 276 -4.64 15.16 2.69
N MET A 277 -3.47 15.16 2.05
CA MET A 277 -3.33 14.99 0.60
C MET A 277 -4.28 15.95 -0.16
N ASN A 278 -5.17 15.41 -1.01
CA ASN A 278 -6.15 16.19 -1.78
C ASN A 278 -7.51 16.36 -1.07
N CYS A 279 -7.62 16.00 0.21
CA CYS A 279 -8.88 16.07 0.95
C CYS A 279 -9.31 17.53 1.22
N THR A 280 -10.56 17.85 0.86
CA THR A 280 -11.18 19.17 1.05
C THR A 280 -12.43 19.12 1.93
N ASP A 281 -12.67 18.00 2.62
CA ASP A 281 -13.92 17.77 3.36
C ASP A 281 -14.14 18.74 4.54
N CYS A 282 -13.05 19.32 5.05
CA CYS A 282 -13.05 20.34 6.09
C CYS A 282 -13.18 21.78 5.55
N PHE A 283 -13.21 21.98 4.23
CA PHE A 283 -13.41 23.31 3.64
C PHE A 283 -14.82 23.80 3.96
N LEU A 284 -14.94 25.08 4.27
CA LEU A 284 -16.17 25.71 4.72
C LEU A 284 -16.94 26.31 3.53
N PRO A 285 -18.25 26.06 3.39
CA PRO A 285 -19.07 26.80 2.44
C PRO A 285 -19.12 28.29 2.79
N MET A 286 -19.49 29.14 1.83
CA MET A 286 -19.71 30.56 2.10
C MET A 286 -20.91 30.77 3.05
N LYS A 287 -22.03 30.07 2.83
CA LYS A 287 -23.29 30.21 3.59
C LYS A 287 -23.65 28.90 4.31
N GLY A 288 -24.52 28.97 5.33
CA GLY A 288 -25.03 27.83 6.11
C GLY A 288 -24.55 27.81 7.57
N ASN A 289 -25.04 26.87 8.39
CA ASN A 289 -24.78 26.85 9.84
C ASN A 289 -23.29 26.66 10.21
N THR A 290 -22.53 25.96 9.36
CA THR A 290 -21.08 25.80 9.52
C THR A 290 -20.40 26.39 8.29
N SER A 291 -20.33 27.72 8.22
CA SER A 291 -19.87 28.48 7.05
C SER A 291 -18.89 29.60 7.41
N LEU A 292 -18.27 30.20 6.39
CA LEU A 292 -17.42 31.38 6.59
C LEU A 292 -18.18 32.57 7.18
N LEU A 293 -19.40 32.85 6.71
CA LEU A 293 -20.20 33.97 7.22
C LEU A 293 -20.54 33.79 8.71
N THR A 294 -20.92 32.58 9.11
CA THR A 294 -21.23 32.27 10.51
C THR A 294 -19.98 32.31 11.39
N LEU A 295 -18.85 31.78 10.90
CA LEU A 295 -17.62 31.72 11.68
C LEU A 295 -17.01 33.10 11.94
N PHE A 296 -17.14 34.02 10.99
CA PHE A 296 -16.52 35.35 11.07
C PHE A 296 -17.50 36.50 11.32
N ASN A 297 -18.80 36.21 11.38
CA ASN A 297 -19.90 37.18 11.55
C ASN A 297 -19.74 38.42 10.65
N GLN A 298 -19.53 38.21 9.36
CA GLN A 298 -19.25 39.26 8.36
C GLN A 298 -20.08 39.06 7.10
N ARG A 299 -20.27 40.12 6.32
CA ARG A 299 -20.92 40.06 4.99
C ARG A 299 -20.00 39.36 3.97
N GLU A 300 -20.62 38.73 2.96
CA GLU A 300 -19.90 37.93 1.94
C GLU A 300 -18.85 38.73 1.17
N GLU A 301 -19.14 39.97 0.80
CA GLU A 301 -18.19 40.86 0.11
C GLU A 301 -16.92 41.11 0.92
N ASN A 302 -17.06 41.32 2.24
CA ASN A 302 -15.93 41.53 3.14
C ASN A 302 -15.05 40.27 3.21
N ILE A 303 -15.65 39.08 3.26
CA ILE A 303 -14.91 37.81 3.25
C ILE A 303 -14.16 37.64 1.93
N ARG A 304 -14.80 37.88 0.78
CA ARG A 304 -14.16 37.79 -0.54
C ARG A 304 -13.00 38.77 -0.67
N MET A 305 -13.18 40.01 -0.20
CA MET A 305 -12.12 41.01 -0.17
C MET A 305 -10.94 40.59 0.71
N LYS A 306 -11.20 40.03 1.91
CA LYS A 306 -10.14 39.49 2.79
C LYS A 306 -9.37 38.36 2.12
N ILE A 307 -10.07 37.39 1.53
CA ILE A 307 -9.45 36.27 0.81
C ILE A 307 -8.53 36.79 -0.31
N SER A 308 -9.01 37.73 -1.13
CA SER A 308 -8.23 38.31 -2.22
C SER A 308 -7.00 39.05 -1.72
N LYS A 309 -7.14 39.92 -0.71
CA LYS A 309 -6.03 40.65 -0.09
C LYS A 309 -4.99 39.72 0.51
N ILE A 310 -5.40 38.72 1.29
CA ILE A 310 -4.49 37.75 1.90
C ILE A 310 -3.74 36.96 0.83
N ASN A 311 -4.45 36.44 -0.18
CA ASN A 311 -3.83 35.68 -1.25
C ASN A 311 -2.81 36.52 -2.04
N SER A 312 -3.11 37.80 -2.28
CA SER A 312 -2.18 38.73 -2.93
C SER A 312 -0.91 38.93 -2.09
N ILE A 313 -1.04 39.20 -0.79
CA ILE A 313 0.11 39.40 0.12
C ILE A 313 0.97 38.13 0.19
N ILE A 314 0.35 36.96 0.39
CA ILE A 314 1.07 35.67 0.46
C ILE A 314 1.77 35.38 -0.86
N LYS A 315 1.09 35.55 -1.99
CA LYS A 315 1.67 35.32 -3.32
C LYS A 315 2.89 36.20 -3.55
N ASN A 316 2.78 37.50 -3.29
CA ASN A 316 3.89 38.44 -3.48
C ASN A 316 5.07 38.14 -2.54
N SER A 317 4.81 37.64 -1.33
CA SER A 317 5.85 37.34 -0.34
C SER A 317 6.61 36.04 -0.60
N LEU A 318 5.98 35.08 -1.31
CA LEU A 318 6.46 33.70 -1.40
C LEU A 318 6.81 33.23 -2.81
N ILE A 319 6.24 33.81 -3.87
CA ILE A 319 6.36 33.27 -5.23
C ILE A 319 7.82 33.17 -5.72
N ALA A 320 8.66 34.14 -5.37
CA ALA A 320 10.07 34.15 -5.74
C ALA A 320 10.90 33.07 -5.01
N TYR A 321 10.40 32.57 -3.88
CA TYR A 321 11.14 31.63 -3.01
C TYR A 321 10.70 30.19 -3.22
N TYR A 322 9.39 29.96 -3.34
CA TYR A 322 8.82 28.62 -3.38
C TYR A 322 8.27 28.22 -4.75
N GLY A 323 8.22 29.17 -5.70
CA GLY A 323 7.62 28.94 -7.02
C GLY A 323 6.09 28.88 -6.98
N LYS A 324 5.47 28.97 -8.17
CA LYS A 324 4.02 29.09 -8.32
C LYS A 324 3.24 27.88 -7.79
N ASP A 325 3.81 26.68 -7.88
CA ASP A 325 3.10 25.45 -7.49
C ASP A 325 3.04 25.26 -5.98
N ASN A 326 4.12 25.59 -5.25
CA ASN A 326 4.17 25.39 -3.80
C ASN A 326 3.44 26.48 -3.01
N ILE A 327 3.27 27.69 -3.57
CA ILE A 327 2.51 28.73 -2.85
C ILE A 327 1.03 28.37 -2.68
N ASN A 328 0.46 27.56 -3.59
CA ASN A 328 -0.95 27.19 -3.55
C ASN A 328 -1.35 26.47 -2.25
N PHE A 329 -0.41 25.82 -1.56
CA PHE A 329 -0.67 25.20 -0.26
C PHE A 329 -1.04 26.23 0.82
N PHE A 330 -0.47 27.43 0.75
CA PHE A 330 -0.65 28.50 1.74
C PHE A 330 -1.78 29.47 1.37
N LEU A 331 -2.23 29.48 0.11
CA LEU A 331 -3.35 30.33 -0.32
C LEU A 331 -4.70 29.80 0.19
N ILE A 332 -5.65 30.70 0.39
CA ILE A 332 -7.05 30.35 0.59
C ILE A 332 -7.65 29.99 -0.77
N ASN A 333 -7.95 28.70 -0.95
CA ASN A 333 -8.47 28.13 -2.17
C ASN A 333 -9.97 27.90 -2.10
N SER A 334 -10.63 27.84 -3.26
CA SER A 334 -12.04 27.47 -3.37
C SER A 334 -12.21 26.20 -4.20
N VAL A 335 -13.07 25.28 -3.78
CA VAL A 335 -13.42 24.05 -4.51
C VAL A 335 -14.94 23.92 -4.66
N GLY A 336 -15.41 23.25 -5.71
CA GLY A 336 -16.84 23.07 -6.01
C GLY A 336 -17.35 24.01 -7.12
N SER A 337 -18.59 23.77 -7.55
CA SER A 337 -19.27 24.53 -8.60
C SER A 337 -19.81 25.88 -8.10
N HIS A 338 -20.28 26.72 -9.03
CA HIS A 338 -20.90 27.99 -8.67
C HIS A 338 -22.09 27.77 -7.72
N GLY A 339 -22.14 28.50 -6.60
CA GLY A 339 -23.16 28.34 -5.56
C GLY A 339 -22.87 27.27 -4.49
N SER A 340 -21.98 26.32 -4.76
CA SER A 340 -21.57 25.26 -3.80
C SER A 340 -20.12 25.38 -3.33
N LYS A 341 -19.44 26.49 -3.65
CA LYS A 341 -18.02 26.70 -3.36
C LYS A 341 -17.73 26.60 -1.85
N LYS A 342 -16.70 25.83 -1.54
CA LYS A 342 -16.12 25.70 -0.20
C LYS A 342 -14.70 26.23 -0.20
N TYR A 343 -14.27 26.79 0.94
CA TYR A 343 -13.02 27.51 1.07
C TYR A 343 -12.15 26.93 2.19
N GLY A 344 -10.83 26.94 1.98
CA GLY A 344 -9.86 26.45 2.93
C GLY A 344 -8.45 26.51 2.36
N ILE A 345 -7.47 25.99 3.11
CA ILE A 345 -6.08 25.87 2.64
C ILE A 345 -5.74 24.42 2.31
N PHE A 346 -4.93 24.20 1.27
CA PHE A 346 -4.50 22.86 0.87
C PHE A 346 -3.36 22.31 1.72
N LEU A 347 -2.62 23.16 2.44
CA LEU A 347 -1.53 22.75 3.32
C LEU A 347 -1.95 21.61 4.25
N ASP A 348 -1.11 20.57 4.34
CA ASP A 348 -1.37 19.43 5.20
C ASP A 348 -1.54 19.85 6.67
N LYS A 349 -2.50 19.25 7.38
CA LYS A 349 -2.75 19.60 8.79
C LYS A 349 -1.51 19.40 9.66
N LEU A 350 -0.61 18.47 9.34
CA LEU A 350 0.64 18.28 10.09
C LEU A 350 1.63 19.43 9.89
N LYS A 351 1.52 20.18 8.79
CA LYS A 351 2.39 21.31 8.46
C LYS A 351 1.92 22.63 9.09
N ILE A 352 0.78 22.64 9.80
CA ILE A 352 0.26 23.82 10.51
C ILE A 352 0.70 23.75 11.97
N VAL A 353 1.55 24.66 12.42
CA VAL A 353 2.12 24.65 13.78
C VAL A 353 1.64 25.90 14.51
N ARG A 354 1.40 25.78 15.82
CA ARG A 354 1.36 26.97 16.67
C ARG A 354 2.76 27.14 17.20
N GLU A 355 3.35 28.30 16.96
CA GLU A 355 4.47 28.74 17.79
C GLU A 355 3.79 29.39 19.00
N ASP A 356 4.00 28.79 20.17
CA ASP A 356 3.51 29.33 21.45
C ASP A 356 4.39 30.51 21.90
#